data_AF-A0A1G3RL35-F1
#
_entry.id   AF-A0A1G3RL35-F1
#
_cell.length_a   1.000
_cell.length_b   1.000
_cell.length_c   1.000
_cell.angle_alpha   90.00
_cell.angle_beta   90.00
_cell.angle_gamma   90.00
#
_symmetry.space_group_name_H-M   'P 1'
#
loop_
_entity.id
_entity.type
_entity.pdbx_description
1 polymer ?
#
loop_
_entity_poly.entity_id
_entity_poly.type
_entity_poly.pdbx_seq_one_letter_code
_entity_poly.pdbx_strand_id
1 'polypeptide(L)'
;MIRYHRNRSVFALVVLILAAGFMPAFADDDLAVGLTGPRFLNGFIPSGTDFTVDYTGLDLGAPAVTRLFLKLGGGYENKLLLREPDTGDPLSLAGGGVAIGYDSPNFQWEAAFIQGFSTRPDGDNAREVFLFYRGRYDIHDKDLDDSVFEDANGLFGTSFLVGASYDTVVRDRHRLKKGIHAEASAEWGPGFINPNSDFWRVSAKVIGFLPIFDLPTDGENLFNMYLATLASADLAGGDSVPIYVNQSFGGRDLRDSLGNCVRGYEKSSYDSLFKAVGNLELRIVGPALGLESILPYLYGFFDAGYYDSFYGSTSFADEAGLIMSSGGGFAIGLFDFAQIGFVGGYKLVEDSLYGIHEPTFVSFKFMLHF
;
A
#
# COMPACT_ATOMS: atom_id res chain seq x y z
N MET A 1 -22.43 -24.05 14.73
CA MET A 1 -22.31 -24.82 13.46
C MET A 1 -21.00 -24.43 12.79
N ILE A 2 -19.87 -25.03 13.22
CA ILE A 2 -18.51 -24.69 12.77
C ILE A 2 -17.94 -25.93 12.08
N ARG A 3 -18.24 -26.14 10.80
CA ARG A 3 -17.62 -27.18 9.98
C ARG A 3 -17.58 -26.72 8.52
N TYR A 4 -16.44 -27.00 7.86
CA TYR A 4 -16.14 -26.96 6.41
C TYR A 4 -15.35 -25.81 5.75
N HIS A 5 -14.96 -24.74 6.44
CA HIS A 5 -14.19 -23.66 5.76
C HIS A 5 -12.67 -23.84 5.70
N ARG A 6 -12.07 -24.68 6.57
CA ARG A 6 -10.60 -24.75 6.72
C ARG A 6 -9.85 -25.33 5.50
N ASN A 7 -10.49 -26.16 4.68
CA ASN A 7 -9.83 -26.80 3.52
C ASN A 7 -9.94 -25.98 2.22
N ARG A 8 -10.88 -25.04 2.12
CA ARG A 8 -11.10 -24.26 0.89
C ARG A 8 -10.09 -23.11 0.75
N SER A 9 -9.68 -22.49 1.86
CA SER A 9 -8.72 -21.38 1.86
C SER A 9 -7.31 -21.84 1.48
N VAL A 10 -6.88 -23.02 1.96
CA VAL A 10 -5.58 -23.61 1.60
C VAL A 10 -5.55 -24.00 0.13
N PHE A 11 -6.65 -24.55 -0.40
CA PHE A 11 -6.76 -24.88 -1.82
C PHE A 11 -6.70 -23.64 -2.72
N ALA A 12 -7.40 -22.55 -2.36
CA ALA A 12 -7.34 -21.30 -3.10
C ALA A 12 -5.94 -20.67 -3.10
N LEU A 13 -5.25 -20.68 -1.96
CA LEU A 13 -3.86 -20.22 -1.86
C LEU A 13 -2.92 -21.06 -2.74
N VAL A 14 -3.07 -22.39 -2.72
CA VAL A 14 -2.30 -23.30 -3.59
C VAL A 14 -2.59 -23.05 -5.06
N VAL A 15 -3.85 -22.80 -5.45
CA VAL A 15 -4.22 -22.48 -6.84
C VAL A 15 -3.62 -21.14 -7.28
N LEU A 16 -3.61 -20.11 -6.42
CA LEU A 16 -2.96 -18.83 -6.71
C LEU A 16 -1.43 -18.98 -6.87
N ILE A 17 -0.80 -19.76 -5.98
CA ILE A 17 0.64 -20.07 -6.07
C ILE A 17 0.94 -20.84 -7.37
N LEU A 18 0.11 -21.82 -7.72
CA LEU A 18 0.26 -22.59 -8.96
C LEU A 18 0.03 -21.70 -10.18
N ALA A 19 -1.00 -20.86 -10.19
CA ALA A 19 -1.28 -19.92 -11.28
C ALA A 19 -0.09 -18.96 -11.50
N ALA A 20 0.42 -18.34 -10.44
CA ALA A 20 1.62 -17.49 -10.50
C ALA A 20 2.84 -18.25 -11.06
N GLY A 21 2.98 -19.54 -10.77
CA GLY A 21 4.02 -20.40 -11.32
C GLY A 21 3.90 -20.73 -12.82
N PHE A 22 2.71 -20.61 -13.43
CA PHE A 22 2.48 -20.91 -14.85
C PHE A 22 2.55 -19.70 -15.78
N MET A 23 2.62 -18.47 -15.26
CA MET A 23 2.66 -17.25 -16.08
C MET A 23 3.87 -17.05 -16.96
N PRO A 24 5.09 -17.51 -16.58
CA PRO A 24 6.24 -17.43 -17.47
C PRO A 24 6.02 -18.17 -18.81
N ALA A 25 5.04 -19.08 -18.90
CA ALA A 25 4.73 -19.81 -20.13
C ALA A 25 3.98 -18.98 -21.18
N PHE A 26 3.48 -17.79 -20.81
CA PHE A 26 2.73 -16.90 -21.71
C PHE A 26 3.43 -15.56 -21.97
N ALA A 27 4.65 -15.38 -21.45
CA ALA A 27 5.46 -14.22 -21.72
C ALA A 27 6.16 -14.37 -23.09
N ASP A 28 5.99 -13.39 -23.97
CA ASP A 28 6.85 -13.15 -25.13
C ASP A 28 7.83 -12.02 -24.78
N ASP A 29 8.88 -11.80 -25.58
CA ASP A 29 9.96 -10.84 -25.27
C ASP A 29 9.42 -9.42 -24.96
N ASP A 30 8.30 -9.04 -25.59
CA ASP A 30 7.66 -7.73 -25.46
C ASP A 30 6.33 -7.74 -24.68
N LEU A 31 5.82 -8.92 -24.26
CA LEU A 31 4.52 -9.04 -23.62
C LEU A 31 4.62 -9.91 -22.37
N ALA A 32 4.40 -9.30 -21.22
CA ALA A 32 4.34 -9.99 -19.93
C ALA A 32 2.90 -10.03 -19.40
N VAL A 33 2.50 -11.17 -18.84
CA VAL A 33 1.23 -11.37 -18.16
C VAL A 33 1.50 -11.78 -16.72
N GLY A 34 0.79 -11.18 -15.77
CA GLY A 34 1.00 -11.42 -14.35
C GLY A 34 -0.29 -11.55 -13.55
N LEU A 35 -0.16 -12.13 -12.35
CA LEU A 35 -1.09 -11.94 -11.25
C LEU A 35 -0.36 -11.23 -10.12
N THR A 36 -0.94 -10.14 -9.65
CA THR A 36 -0.41 -9.34 -8.55
C THR A 36 -1.51 -9.07 -7.53
N GLY A 37 -1.16 -8.38 -6.43
CA GLY A 37 -2.13 -7.84 -5.48
C GLY A 37 -3.15 -8.84 -4.95
N PRO A 38 -2.75 -9.97 -4.32
CA PRO A 38 -3.73 -10.86 -3.72
C PRO A 38 -4.50 -10.10 -2.63
N ARG A 39 -5.83 -10.18 -2.71
CA ARG A 39 -6.75 -9.61 -1.74
C ARG A 39 -7.04 -10.66 -0.67
N PHE A 40 -7.12 -10.21 0.57
CA PHE A 40 -7.42 -11.08 1.71
C PHE A 40 -8.64 -10.59 2.48
N LEU A 41 -9.61 -11.48 2.63
CA LEU A 41 -10.70 -11.36 3.58
C LEU A 41 -10.23 -11.86 4.95
N ASN A 42 -10.56 -11.12 6.00
CA ASN A 42 -10.13 -11.32 7.39
C ASN A 42 -8.61 -11.42 7.57
N GLY A 43 -7.83 -10.84 6.64
CA GLY A 43 -6.37 -10.84 6.67
C GLY A 43 -5.68 -12.15 6.30
N PHE A 44 -6.41 -13.23 6.02
CA PHE A 44 -5.80 -14.54 5.69
C PHE A 44 -6.56 -15.39 4.67
N ILE A 45 -7.79 -15.02 4.28
CA ILE A 45 -8.58 -15.77 3.30
C ILE A 45 -8.38 -15.12 1.93
N PRO A 46 -7.71 -15.75 0.96
CA PRO A 46 -7.60 -15.19 -0.38
C PRO A 46 -9.00 -14.98 -0.97
N SER A 47 -9.28 -13.76 -1.41
CA SER A 47 -10.61 -13.32 -1.85
C SER A 47 -10.60 -12.68 -3.24
N GLY A 48 -9.42 -12.45 -3.80
CA GLY A 48 -9.24 -11.80 -5.09
C GLY A 48 -7.77 -11.64 -5.49
N THR A 49 -7.54 -11.16 -6.69
CA THR A 49 -6.21 -10.92 -7.26
C THR A 49 -6.34 -9.93 -8.41
N ASP A 50 -5.25 -9.26 -8.77
CA ASP A 50 -5.15 -8.43 -9.96
C ASP A 50 -4.50 -9.22 -11.09
N PHE A 51 -5.08 -9.14 -12.27
CA PHE A 51 -4.49 -9.58 -13.52
C PHE A 51 -3.82 -8.41 -14.21
N THR A 52 -2.57 -8.58 -14.61
CA THR A 52 -1.77 -7.55 -15.27
C THR A 52 -1.31 -7.99 -16.65
N VAL A 53 -1.22 -7.02 -17.56
CA VAL A 53 -0.59 -7.16 -18.86
C VAL A 53 0.35 -5.97 -19.04
N ASP A 54 1.61 -6.24 -19.34
CA ASP A 54 2.63 -5.23 -19.64
C ASP A 54 3.16 -5.48 -21.06
N TYR A 55 3.12 -4.45 -21.90
CA TYR A 55 3.62 -4.50 -23.28
C TYR A 55 4.72 -3.47 -23.48
N THR A 56 5.91 -3.93 -23.89
CA THR A 56 7.13 -3.12 -24.02
C THR A 56 7.62 -2.95 -25.46
N GLY A 57 6.90 -3.49 -26.46
CA GLY A 57 7.31 -3.47 -27.86
C GLY A 57 7.14 -2.12 -28.59
N LEU A 58 6.77 -1.05 -27.88
CA LEU A 58 6.71 0.30 -28.46
C LEU A 58 8.09 0.97 -28.42
N ASP A 59 8.66 1.24 -29.59
CA ASP A 59 9.86 2.07 -29.71
C ASP A 59 9.48 3.50 -30.16
N LEU A 60 9.69 4.48 -29.27
CA LEU A 60 9.49 5.90 -29.55
C LEU A 60 10.82 6.65 -29.77
N GLY A 61 11.94 5.94 -29.96
CA GLY A 61 13.27 6.51 -30.13
C GLY A 61 13.89 7.06 -28.84
N ALA A 62 13.31 6.70 -27.68
CA ALA A 62 13.82 7.07 -26.37
C ALA A 62 14.91 6.07 -25.92
N PRO A 63 15.86 6.49 -25.06
CA PRO A 63 16.96 5.61 -24.61
C PRO A 63 16.54 4.53 -23.60
N ALA A 64 15.25 4.43 -23.27
CA ALA A 64 14.71 3.52 -22.27
C ALA A 64 13.32 3.01 -22.69
N VAL A 65 12.74 2.12 -21.90
CA VAL A 65 11.56 1.33 -22.29
C VAL A 65 10.27 2.16 -22.22
N THR A 66 9.47 2.09 -23.27
CA THR A 66 8.07 2.54 -23.26
C THR A 66 7.18 1.35 -22.93
N ARG A 67 6.26 1.51 -21.95
CA ARG A 67 5.38 0.45 -21.49
C ARG A 67 3.91 0.84 -21.63
N LEU A 68 3.11 -0.08 -22.15
CA LEU A 68 1.66 -0.06 -22.00
C LEU A 68 1.26 -1.06 -20.94
N PHE A 69 0.60 -0.59 -19.89
CA PHE A 69 0.20 -1.43 -18.76
C PHE A 69 -1.32 -1.48 -18.65
N LEU A 70 -1.85 -2.68 -18.42
CA LEU A 70 -3.25 -2.92 -18.09
C LEU A 70 -3.34 -3.71 -16.80
N LYS A 71 -4.28 -3.33 -15.93
CA LYS A 71 -4.63 -4.06 -14.71
C LYS A 71 -6.14 -4.24 -14.64
N LEU A 72 -6.59 -5.43 -14.29
CA LEU A 72 -7.98 -5.74 -13.99
C LEU A 72 -8.02 -6.64 -12.76
N GLY A 73 -8.78 -6.27 -11.74
CA GLY A 73 -8.86 -7.13 -10.56
C GLY A 73 -9.98 -6.79 -9.63
N GLY A 74 -10.31 -7.73 -8.77
CA GLY A 74 -11.36 -7.55 -7.79
C GLY A 74 -11.33 -8.66 -6.74
N GLY A 75 -12.12 -8.45 -5.70
CA GLY A 75 -12.25 -9.39 -4.59
C GLY A 75 -12.98 -8.76 -3.41
N TYR A 76 -12.90 -9.42 -2.27
CA TYR A 76 -13.47 -8.91 -1.01
C TYR A 76 -12.36 -8.43 -0.09
N GLU A 77 -12.53 -7.25 0.49
CA GLU A 77 -11.61 -6.70 1.48
C GLU A 77 -12.36 -6.30 2.74
N ASN A 78 -11.75 -6.47 3.90
CA ASN A 78 -12.26 -5.79 5.09
C ASN A 78 -11.88 -4.31 4.99
N LYS A 79 -12.90 -3.46 4.98
CA LYS A 79 -12.77 -2.01 5.09
C LYS A 79 -13.13 -1.59 6.50
N LEU A 80 -12.63 -0.42 6.86
CA LEU A 80 -12.89 0.18 8.15
C LEU A 80 -12.97 1.68 7.94
N LEU A 81 -14.06 2.27 8.41
CA LEU A 81 -14.24 3.72 8.49
C LEU A 81 -14.55 3.99 9.95
N LEU A 82 -13.61 4.62 10.62
CA LEU A 82 -13.73 5.01 12.02
C LEU A 82 -13.90 6.50 12.06
N ARG A 83 -14.75 7.00 12.94
CA ARG A 83 -14.67 8.33 13.56
C ARG A 83 -15.91 8.60 14.38
N GLU A 84 -15.71 8.91 15.65
CA GLU A 84 -16.41 9.95 16.39
C GLU A 84 -16.00 9.77 17.85
N PRO A 85 -15.06 10.58 18.35
CA PRO A 85 -14.99 10.81 19.79
C PRO A 85 -15.65 12.14 20.16
N ASP A 86 -16.89 12.33 19.69
CA ASP A 86 -17.74 13.52 19.78
C ASP A 86 -17.50 14.56 18.65
N THR A 87 -17.60 14.05 17.44
CA THR A 87 -18.01 14.69 16.18
C THR A 87 -17.01 14.85 15.03
N GLY A 88 -16.04 13.94 15.01
CA GLY A 88 -15.12 13.77 13.89
C GLY A 88 -15.66 12.99 12.69
N ASP A 89 -16.98 12.86 12.51
CA ASP A 89 -17.80 11.75 11.97
C ASP A 89 -17.30 11.19 10.64
N PRO A 90 -17.22 9.85 10.41
CA PRO A 90 -18.35 8.91 10.50
C PRO A 90 -18.14 7.66 11.38
N LEU A 91 -19.11 7.42 12.26
CA LEU A 91 -19.46 6.14 12.91
C LEU A 91 -20.99 6.13 12.88
N SER A 92 -21.65 5.09 12.42
CA SER A 92 -22.16 4.06 13.34
C SER A 92 -22.83 2.96 12.54
N LEU A 93 -22.47 1.69 12.80
CA LEU A 93 -23.27 0.52 12.40
C LEU A 93 -24.37 0.29 13.45
N ALA A 94 -25.30 1.25 13.49
CA ALA A 94 -26.47 1.41 14.36
C ALA A 94 -26.55 0.58 15.68
N GLY A 95 -25.93 1.04 16.78
CA GLY A 95 -26.43 0.69 18.14
C GLY A 95 -25.46 0.18 19.21
N GLY A 96 -24.15 0.42 19.07
CA GLY A 96 -23.23 0.43 20.21
C GLY A 96 -22.45 -0.87 20.45
N GLY A 97 -21.16 -0.81 20.13
CA GLY A 97 -20.14 -1.65 20.75
C GLY A 97 -19.15 -2.27 19.77
N VAL A 98 -18.06 -1.53 19.51
CA VAL A 98 -16.84 -1.93 18.77
C VAL A 98 -17.02 -1.96 17.25
N ALA A 99 -16.30 -1.08 16.56
CA ALA A 99 -16.20 -1.06 15.10
C ALA A 99 -15.65 -2.40 14.60
N ILE A 100 -16.53 -3.26 14.09
CA ILE A 100 -16.15 -4.44 13.34
C ILE A 100 -16.13 -3.95 11.89
N GLY A 101 -14.94 -3.90 11.28
CA GLY A 101 -14.82 -3.54 9.87
C GLY A 101 -15.80 -4.33 8.99
N TYR A 102 -16.20 -3.76 7.86
CA TYR A 102 -17.19 -4.36 6.98
C TYR A 102 -16.54 -5.01 5.77
N ASP A 103 -17.21 -6.02 5.21
CA ASP A 103 -16.74 -6.73 4.02
C ASP A 103 -17.20 -5.98 2.77
N SER A 104 -16.24 -5.49 1.99
CA SER A 104 -16.51 -4.71 0.79
C SER A 104 -16.02 -5.46 -0.45
N PRO A 105 -16.91 -5.91 -1.35
CA PRO A 105 -16.48 -6.31 -2.67
C PRO A 105 -16.00 -5.07 -3.42
N ASN A 106 -14.85 -5.19 -4.07
CA ASN A 106 -14.28 -4.16 -4.91
C ASN A 106 -13.81 -4.73 -6.24
N PHE A 107 -13.85 -3.88 -7.27
CA PHE A 107 -13.31 -4.13 -8.59
C PHE A 107 -12.57 -2.89 -9.08
N GLN A 108 -11.41 -3.07 -9.68
CA GLN A 108 -10.52 -2.01 -10.12
C GLN A 108 -9.98 -2.33 -11.51
N TRP A 109 -9.80 -1.28 -12.31
CA TRP A 109 -9.13 -1.37 -13.60
C TRP A 109 -8.18 -0.20 -13.78
N GLU A 110 -7.06 -0.46 -14.46
CA GLU A 110 -6.10 0.57 -14.82
C GLU A 110 -5.61 0.33 -16.25
N ALA A 111 -5.41 1.43 -16.96
CA ALA A 111 -4.67 1.46 -18.20
C ALA A 111 -3.63 2.57 -18.11
N ALA A 112 -2.38 2.27 -18.44
CA ALA A 112 -1.30 3.23 -18.33
C ALA A 112 -0.39 3.25 -19.54
N PHE A 113 0.11 4.45 -19.82
CA PHE A 113 1.22 4.70 -20.72
C PHE A 113 2.40 5.21 -19.87
N ILE A 114 3.54 4.53 -19.97
CA ILE A 114 4.73 4.83 -19.19
C ILE A 114 5.89 5.04 -20.16
N GLN A 115 6.56 6.19 -20.07
CA GLN A 115 7.69 6.52 -20.92
C GLN A 115 8.97 6.63 -20.10
N GLY A 116 9.91 5.70 -20.33
CA GLY A 116 11.26 5.77 -19.81
C GLY A 116 12.14 6.80 -20.54
N PHE A 117 13.05 7.43 -19.80
CA PHE A 117 14.07 8.36 -20.33
C PHE A 117 15.51 7.96 -19.98
N SER A 118 15.69 6.97 -19.10
CA SER A 118 16.98 6.38 -18.80
C SER A 118 16.76 5.01 -18.16
N THR A 119 17.71 4.09 -18.34
CA THR A 119 17.63 2.74 -17.80
C THR A 119 18.45 2.57 -16.52
N ARG A 120 17.99 1.69 -15.64
CA ARG A 120 18.71 1.14 -14.50
C ARG A 120 19.63 0.01 -14.98
N PRO A 121 20.61 -0.42 -14.16
CA PRO A 121 21.47 -1.56 -14.48
C PRO A 121 20.74 -2.90 -14.68
N ASP A 122 19.53 -3.05 -14.14
CA ASP A 122 18.68 -4.24 -14.29
C ASP A 122 17.78 -4.20 -15.55
N GLY A 123 17.87 -3.13 -16.34
CA GLY A 123 17.12 -2.97 -17.60
C GLY A 123 15.80 -2.20 -17.46
N ASP A 124 15.32 -1.96 -16.24
CA ASP A 124 14.09 -1.20 -16.03
C ASP A 124 14.33 0.33 -16.11
N ASN A 125 13.27 1.12 -16.13
CA ASN A 125 13.36 2.57 -16.23
C ASN A 125 13.88 3.20 -14.92
N ALA A 126 14.94 3.99 -15.02
CA ALA A 126 15.47 4.81 -13.92
C ALA A 126 14.80 6.19 -13.83
N ARG A 127 14.31 6.71 -14.95
CA ARG A 127 13.56 7.97 -15.02
C ARG A 127 12.39 7.74 -15.94
N GLU A 128 11.19 8.06 -15.50
CA GLU A 128 10.02 7.91 -16.34
C GLU A 128 8.94 8.93 -16.01
N VAL A 129 8.07 9.16 -16.99
CA VAL A 129 6.77 9.81 -16.80
C VAL A 129 5.68 8.81 -17.11
N PHE A 130 4.52 8.99 -16.49
CA PHE A 130 3.40 8.08 -16.66
C PHE A 130 2.08 8.80 -16.68
N LEU A 131 1.14 8.23 -17.42
CA LEU A 131 -0.26 8.61 -17.48
C LEU A 131 -1.10 7.35 -17.25
N PHE A 132 -2.02 7.42 -16.30
CA PHE A 132 -2.96 6.36 -15.95
C PHE A 132 -4.37 6.86 -16.18
N TYR A 133 -5.20 6.00 -16.77
CA TYR A 133 -6.64 6.00 -16.60
C TYR A 133 -6.98 4.90 -15.61
N ARG A 134 -7.71 5.23 -14.55
CA ARG A 134 -8.12 4.31 -13.50
C ARG A 134 -9.63 4.31 -13.38
N GLY A 135 -10.17 3.18 -12.95
CA GLY A 135 -11.50 3.18 -12.40
C GLY A 135 -11.69 2.11 -11.36
N ARG A 136 -12.76 2.33 -10.61
CA ARG A 136 -13.01 1.65 -9.34
C ARG A 136 -14.50 1.49 -9.15
N TYR A 137 -14.86 0.32 -8.65
CA TYR A 137 -16.18 -0.01 -8.17
C TYR A 137 -16.07 -0.60 -6.78
N ASP A 138 -16.70 0.02 -5.79
CA ASP A 138 -16.81 -0.50 -4.44
C ASP A 138 -18.27 -0.55 -4.00
N ILE A 139 -18.60 -1.60 -3.23
CA ILE A 139 -19.85 -1.64 -2.48
C ILE A 139 -19.48 -1.57 -1.01
N HIS A 140 -20.11 -0.65 -0.28
CA HIS A 140 -19.90 -0.46 1.15
C HIS A 140 -21.13 -0.91 1.94
N ASP A 141 -20.99 -0.95 3.27
CA ASP A 141 -22.12 -1.29 4.13
C ASP A 141 -23.16 -0.16 4.08
N LYS A 142 -24.40 -0.53 3.83
CA LYS A 142 -25.58 0.37 3.73
C LYS A 142 -25.95 1.02 5.07
N ASP A 143 -25.43 0.49 6.17
CA ASP A 143 -25.63 1.02 7.51
C ASP A 143 -24.52 2.02 7.88
N LEU A 144 -23.63 2.39 6.95
CA LEU A 144 -22.71 3.53 7.12
C LEU A 144 -23.46 4.85 7.03
N ASP A 145 -23.01 5.82 7.81
CA ASP A 145 -23.50 7.19 7.71
C ASP A 145 -22.95 7.86 6.44
N ASP A 146 -23.84 8.43 5.64
CA ASP A 146 -23.56 9.14 4.39
C ASP A 146 -23.52 10.67 4.56
N SER A 147 -23.58 11.16 5.80
CA SER A 147 -23.54 12.60 6.12
C SER A 147 -22.27 13.32 5.65
N VAL A 148 -21.14 12.61 5.57
CA VAL A 148 -19.82 13.17 5.23
C VAL A 148 -19.33 12.73 3.85
N PHE A 149 -19.59 11.47 3.49
CA PHE A 149 -19.05 10.84 2.29
C PHE A 149 -20.18 10.45 1.34
N GLU A 150 -20.22 11.10 0.17
CA GLU A 150 -21.19 10.75 -0.88
C GLU A 150 -21.01 9.32 -1.39
N ASP A 151 -19.81 8.75 -1.27
CA ASP A 151 -19.50 7.38 -1.61
C ASP A 151 -19.70 6.39 -0.46
N ALA A 152 -20.25 6.79 0.70
CA ALA A 152 -20.47 5.90 1.86
C ALA A 152 -21.30 4.66 1.54
N ASN A 153 -22.20 4.74 0.56
CA ASN A 153 -23.03 3.62 0.09
C ASN A 153 -22.44 2.87 -1.12
N GLY A 154 -21.23 3.24 -1.54
CA GLY A 154 -20.51 2.65 -2.67
C GLY A 154 -20.02 3.69 -3.67
N LEU A 155 -19.03 3.28 -4.45
CA LEU A 155 -18.34 4.10 -5.41
C LEU A 155 -18.39 3.42 -6.79
N PHE A 156 -18.75 4.17 -7.82
CA PHE A 156 -18.39 3.85 -9.20
C PHE A 156 -17.76 5.11 -9.80
N GLY A 157 -16.45 5.07 -10.01
CA GLY A 157 -15.69 6.25 -10.37
C GLY A 157 -14.49 5.95 -11.25
N THR A 158 -14.06 6.97 -11.97
CA THR A 158 -12.88 6.96 -12.83
C THR A 158 -12.01 8.17 -12.55
N SER A 159 -10.70 8.01 -12.72
CA SER A 159 -9.74 9.09 -12.52
C SER A 159 -8.62 9.02 -13.54
N PHE A 160 -7.97 10.16 -13.74
CA PHE A 160 -6.76 10.30 -14.53
C PHE A 160 -5.61 10.65 -13.60
N LEU A 161 -4.52 9.90 -13.65
CA LEU A 161 -3.33 10.19 -12.89
C LEU A 161 -2.15 10.43 -13.83
N VAL A 162 -1.39 11.49 -13.57
CA VAL A 162 -0.13 11.79 -14.26
C VAL A 162 0.99 11.93 -13.24
N GLY A 163 2.20 11.51 -13.60
CA GLY A 163 3.33 11.68 -12.70
C GLY A 163 4.68 11.43 -13.35
N ALA A 164 5.70 11.58 -12.52
CA ALA A 164 7.08 11.28 -12.86
C ALA A 164 7.74 10.52 -11.71
N SER A 165 8.63 9.59 -12.04
CA SER A 165 9.42 8.88 -11.06
C SER A 165 10.89 8.78 -11.43
N TYR A 166 11.72 8.72 -10.40
CA TYR A 166 13.14 8.45 -10.46
C TYR A 166 13.43 7.24 -9.59
N ASP A 167 14.03 6.20 -10.16
CA ASP A 167 14.34 4.97 -9.45
C ASP A 167 15.77 4.52 -9.71
N THR A 168 16.52 4.34 -8.63
CA THR A 168 17.88 3.77 -8.62
C THR A 168 18.02 2.65 -7.60
N VAL A 169 16.90 2.22 -7.02
CA VAL A 169 16.88 1.13 -6.06
C VAL A 169 17.28 -0.14 -6.77
N VAL A 170 18.35 -0.74 -6.27
CA VAL A 170 18.80 -2.06 -6.68
C VAL A 170 18.97 -2.92 -5.44
N ARG A 171 18.76 -4.22 -5.62
CA ARG A 171 18.97 -5.23 -4.59
C ARG A 171 20.01 -6.21 -5.11
N ASP A 172 21.06 -6.42 -4.34
CA ASP A 172 22.09 -7.39 -4.71
C ASP A 172 21.73 -8.82 -4.25
N ARG A 173 22.63 -9.77 -4.53
CA ARG A 173 22.49 -11.19 -4.17
C ARG A 173 22.47 -11.41 -2.66
N HIS A 174 23.09 -10.53 -1.87
CA HIS A 174 23.05 -10.59 -0.41
C HIS A 174 21.74 -10.00 0.15
N ARG A 175 20.83 -9.55 -0.73
CA ARG A 175 19.57 -8.87 -0.41
C ARG A 175 19.75 -7.51 0.25
N LEU A 176 20.94 -6.95 0.12
CA LEU A 176 21.22 -5.60 0.53
C LEU A 176 20.59 -4.66 -0.51
N LYS A 177 19.78 -3.72 -0.03
CA LYS A 177 19.15 -2.69 -0.87
C LYS A 177 19.98 -1.41 -0.83
N LYS A 178 20.10 -0.75 -1.98
CA LYS A 178 20.73 0.57 -2.09
C LYS A 178 20.04 1.42 -3.14
N GLY A 179 20.09 2.73 -2.97
CA GLY A 179 19.57 3.70 -3.93
C GLY A 179 18.30 4.40 -3.44
N ILE A 180 17.67 5.15 -4.33
CA ILE A 180 16.51 5.99 -4.03
C ILE A 180 15.45 5.78 -5.09
N HIS A 181 14.20 5.68 -4.66
CA HIS A 181 13.01 5.80 -5.48
C HIS A 181 12.28 7.08 -5.06
N ALA A 182 11.92 7.93 -6.02
CA ALA A 182 11.15 9.14 -5.79
C ALA A 182 10.04 9.23 -6.84
N GLU A 183 8.85 9.65 -6.42
CA GLU A 183 7.67 9.78 -7.26
C GLU A 183 6.92 11.06 -6.88
N ALA A 184 6.44 11.77 -7.88
CA ALA A 184 5.48 12.86 -7.74
C ALA A 184 4.34 12.65 -8.74
N SER A 185 3.11 12.81 -8.29
CA SER A 185 1.92 12.56 -9.12
C SER A 185 0.78 13.50 -8.79
N ALA A 186 -0.09 13.71 -9.77
CA ALA A 186 -1.36 14.39 -9.62
C ALA A 186 -2.47 13.50 -10.20
N GLU A 187 -3.59 13.43 -9.51
CA GLU A 187 -4.77 12.65 -9.89
C GLU A 187 -6.01 13.53 -9.89
N TRP A 188 -6.89 13.29 -10.86
CA TRP A 188 -8.14 14.02 -11.02
C TRP A 188 -9.27 13.04 -11.36
N GLY A 189 -10.29 13.00 -10.52
CA GLY A 189 -11.55 12.30 -10.76
C GLY A 189 -12.66 13.31 -11.01
N PRO A 190 -13.03 13.62 -12.27
CA PRO A 190 -13.98 14.68 -12.56
C PRO A 190 -15.45 14.31 -12.29
N GLY A 191 -16.18 15.20 -11.62
CA GLY A 191 -17.61 15.01 -11.34
C GLY A 191 -18.52 14.85 -12.57
N PHE A 192 -18.12 15.35 -13.75
CA PHE A 192 -18.96 15.23 -14.95
C PHE A 192 -19.04 13.80 -15.54
N ILE A 193 -18.15 12.89 -15.13
CA ILE A 193 -18.22 11.45 -15.47
C ILE A 193 -18.39 10.55 -14.25
N ASN A 194 -18.43 11.13 -13.05
CA ASN A 194 -18.45 10.42 -11.77
C ASN A 194 -19.59 10.96 -10.90
N PRO A 195 -20.65 10.17 -10.65
CA PRO A 195 -21.85 10.67 -9.97
C PRO A 195 -21.64 11.04 -8.49
N ASN A 196 -20.71 10.34 -7.81
CA ASN A 196 -20.47 10.47 -6.35
C ASN A 196 -18.99 10.78 -6.07
N SER A 197 -18.30 11.45 -6.99
CA SER A 197 -16.88 11.76 -6.84
C SER A 197 -16.46 12.91 -7.73
N ASP A 198 -15.94 13.98 -7.13
CA ASP A 198 -15.30 15.08 -7.81
C ASP A 198 -14.10 15.56 -6.99
N PHE A 199 -12.90 15.12 -7.37
CA PHE A 199 -11.70 15.34 -6.58
C PHE A 199 -10.46 15.56 -7.43
N TRP A 200 -9.48 16.22 -6.80
CA TRP A 200 -8.09 16.21 -7.21
C TRP A 200 -7.22 15.76 -6.04
N ARG A 201 -6.05 15.20 -6.35
CA ARG A 201 -5.05 14.77 -5.39
C ARG A 201 -3.66 15.02 -5.92
N VAL A 202 -2.73 15.45 -5.08
CA VAL A 202 -1.31 15.57 -5.38
C VAL A 202 -0.51 14.81 -4.34
N SER A 203 0.40 13.96 -4.78
CA SER A 203 1.15 13.06 -3.90
C SER A 203 2.63 13.07 -4.26
N ALA A 204 3.47 13.04 -3.24
CA ALA A 204 4.90 12.85 -3.37
C ALA A 204 5.38 11.75 -2.43
N LYS A 205 6.34 10.95 -2.89
CA LYS A 205 6.90 9.81 -2.15
C LYS A 205 8.37 9.66 -2.46
N VAL A 206 9.18 9.43 -1.43
CA VAL A 206 10.60 9.11 -1.53
C VAL A 206 10.88 7.91 -0.65
N ILE A 207 11.58 6.92 -1.19
CA ILE A 207 12.04 5.73 -0.50
C ILE A 207 13.54 5.65 -0.71
N GLY A 208 14.32 5.56 0.36
CA GLY A 208 15.78 5.51 0.32
C GLY A 208 16.32 4.28 1.02
N PHE A 209 17.37 3.69 0.45
CA PHE A 209 18.11 2.58 1.05
C PHE A 209 19.60 2.93 1.08
N LEU A 210 20.19 2.89 2.28
CA LEU A 210 21.60 3.18 2.51
C LEU A 210 22.28 1.98 3.17
N PRO A 211 23.13 1.23 2.43
CA PRO A 211 24.00 0.24 3.02
C PRO A 211 24.89 0.83 4.11
N ILE A 212 24.91 0.20 5.28
CA ILE A 212 25.86 0.53 6.35
C ILE A 212 27.00 -0.47 6.35
N PHE A 213 26.68 -1.76 6.19
CA PHE A 213 27.65 -2.84 6.31
C PHE A 213 27.20 -4.05 5.49
N ASP A 214 28.16 -4.73 4.87
CA ASP A 214 27.95 -5.98 4.13
C ASP A 214 29.11 -6.93 4.41
N LEU A 215 28.79 -8.11 4.92
CA LEU A 215 29.74 -9.19 5.16
C LEU A 215 29.30 -10.41 4.33
N PRO A 216 29.94 -10.63 3.18
CA PRO A 216 29.62 -11.77 2.33
C PRO A 216 30.24 -13.08 2.86
N THR A 217 29.64 -14.20 2.50
CA THR A 217 30.30 -15.52 2.40
C THR A 217 30.32 -15.97 0.94
N ASP A 218 31.03 -17.04 0.59
CA ASP A 218 31.13 -17.56 -0.78
C ASP A 218 29.73 -17.76 -1.43
N GLY A 219 29.23 -16.73 -2.11
CA GLY A 219 27.92 -16.70 -2.78
C GLY A 219 26.71 -16.35 -1.91
N GLU A 220 26.83 -16.33 -0.58
CA GLU A 220 25.69 -16.18 0.35
C GLU A 220 25.79 -14.93 1.23
N ASN A 221 24.64 -14.46 1.73
CA ASN A 221 24.60 -13.44 2.78
C ASN A 221 24.92 -14.06 4.15
N LEU A 222 26.07 -13.73 4.74
CA LEU A 222 26.32 -14.03 6.15
C LEU A 222 25.65 -12.98 7.04
N PHE A 223 25.87 -11.72 6.72
CA PHE A 223 25.34 -10.62 7.50
C PHE A 223 25.39 -9.30 6.72
N ASN A 224 24.29 -8.56 6.66
CA ASN A 224 24.31 -7.18 6.18
C ASN A 224 23.39 -6.27 6.99
N MET A 225 23.63 -4.97 6.84
CA MET A 225 22.90 -3.92 7.53
C MET A 225 22.67 -2.74 6.60
N TYR A 226 21.46 -2.22 6.60
CA TYR A 226 21.13 -1.00 5.87
C TYR A 226 20.04 -0.19 6.57
N LEU A 227 20.07 1.13 6.34
CA LEU A 227 18.96 2.01 6.65
C LEU A 227 17.96 1.98 5.50
N ALA A 228 16.68 1.88 5.84
CA ALA A 228 15.58 2.11 4.94
C ALA A 228 14.80 3.33 5.45
N THR A 229 14.47 4.25 4.56
CA THR A 229 13.64 5.41 4.88
C THR A 229 12.53 5.57 3.87
N LEU A 230 11.39 6.06 4.34
CA LEU A 230 10.28 6.50 3.50
C LEU A 230 9.85 7.89 3.97
N ALA A 231 9.59 8.78 3.03
CA ALA A 231 8.88 10.03 3.28
C ALA A 231 7.79 10.16 2.23
N SER A 232 6.57 10.48 2.63
CA SER A 232 5.46 10.72 1.69
C SER A 232 4.56 11.82 2.20
N ALA A 233 4.00 12.60 1.28
CA ALA A 233 3.00 13.62 1.54
C ALA A 233 1.90 13.52 0.47
N ASP A 234 0.68 13.83 0.88
CA ASP A 234 -0.52 13.72 0.06
C ASP A 234 -1.47 14.85 0.43
N LEU A 235 -1.99 15.53 -0.58
CA LEU A 235 -2.99 16.59 -0.45
C LEU A 235 -4.13 16.29 -1.42
N ALA A 236 -5.36 16.26 -0.91
CA ALA A 236 -6.57 16.09 -1.69
C ALA A 236 -7.54 17.27 -1.49
N GLY A 237 -8.44 17.43 -2.44
CA GLY A 237 -9.54 18.39 -2.37
C GLY A 237 -10.52 18.19 -3.52
N GLY A 238 -11.58 19.00 -3.53
CA GLY A 238 -12.66 18.91 -4.51
C GLY A 238 -14.02 18.97 -3.83
N ASP A 239 -15.07 18.93 -4.64
CA ASP A 239 -16.44 19.04 -4.16
C ASP A 239 -16.90 17.75 -3.47
N SER A 240 -16.44 16.59 -3.95
CA SER A 240 -16.79 15.25 -3.43
C SER A 240 -15.56 14.34 -3.40
N VAL A 241 -14.90 14.25 -2.24
CA VAL A 241 -13.65 13.49 -2.06
C VAL A 241 -13.94 12.08 -1.52
N PRO A 242 -13.69 11.01 -2.30
CA PRO A 242 -14.03 9.64 -1.89
C PRO A 242 -13.26 9.14 -0.66
N ILE A 243 -13.86 8.21 0.10
CA ILE A 243 -13.25 7.59 1.29
C ILE A 243 -11.85 7.04 0.99
N TYR A 244 -11.67 6.35 -0.14
CA TYR A 244 -10.37 5.76 -0.48
C TYR A 244 -9.27 6.81 -0.70
N VAL A 245 -9.62 8.02 -1.14
CA VAL A 245 -8.66 9.12 -1.36
C VAL A 245 -8.16 9.64 -0.02
N ASN A 246 -9.05 9.81 0.95
CA ASN A 246 -8.69 10.26 2.30
C ASN A 246 -7.95 9.15 3.07
N GLN A 247 -8.32 7.89 2.88
CA GLN A 247 -7.69 6.72 3.53
C GLN A 247 -6.44 6.17 2.83
N SER A 248 -5.85 6.87 1.85
CA SER A 248 -4.64 6.39 1.16
C SER A 248 -3.71 7.53 0.75
N PHE A 249 -2.41 7.27 0.70
CA PHE A 249 -1.51 8.13 -0.07
C PHE A 249 -1.60 7.75 -1.55
N GLY A 250 -1.69 8.76 -2.41
CA GLY A 250 -1.69 8.56 -3.86
C GLY A 250 -0.32 8.19 -4.42
N GLY A 251 -0.26 8.12 -5.75
CA GLY A 251 0.88 7.60 -6.50
C GLY A 251 0.48 6.52 -7.51
N ARG A 252 1.49 5.91 -8.15
CA ARG A 252 1.28 4.76 -9.06
C ARG A 252 0.59 3.60 -8.37
N ASP A 253 1.00 3.33 -7.14
CA ASP A 253 0.36 2.37 -6.25
C ASP A 253 -0.16 3.11 -5.03
N LEU A 254 -1.42 2.88 -4.68
CA LEU A 254 -2.01 3.41 -3.46
C LEU A 254 -1.27 2.81 -2.26
N ARG A 255 -0.85 3.67 -1.33
CA ARG A 255 -0.36 3.25 -0.03
C ARG A 255 -1.49 3.34 0.98
N ASP A 256 -1.46 2.46 1.98
CA ASP A 256 -2.42 2.47 3.08
C ASP A 256 -2.54 3.83 3.79
N SER A 257 -3.57 3.98 4.62
CA SER A 257 -3.82 5.18 5.42
C SER A 257 -2.64 5.57 6.31
N LEU A 258 -2.66 6.81 6.80
CA LEU A 258 -1.61 7.32 7.69
C LEU A 258 -1.47 6.46 8.96
N GLY A 259 -2.58 5.96 9.53
CA GLY A 259 -2.57 5.04 10.66
C GLY A 259 -1.85 3.71 10.38
N ASN A 260 -1.96 3.16 9.17
CA ASN A 260 -1.18 1.97 8.80
C ASN A 260 0.30 2.28 8.57
N CYS A 261 0.60 3.50 8.11
CA CYS A 261 1.96 3.92 7.78
C CYS A 261 2.79 4.23 9.03
N VAL A 262 2.16 4.54 10.16
CA VAL A 262 2.81 4.74 11.47
C VAL A 262 2.48 3.56 12.36
N ARG A 263 3.46 2.69 12.62
CA ARG A 263 3.21 1.43 13.34
C ARG A 263 2.60 1.66 14.72
N GLY A 264 1.63 0.83 15.08
CA GLY A 264 0.93 0.88 16.37
C GLY A 264 -0.37 1.68 16.35
N TYR A 265 -0.60 2.49 15.33
CA TYR A 265 -1.85 3.21 15.14
C TYR A 265 -2.87 2.37 14.36
N GLU A 266 -4.15 2.73 14.50
CA GLU A 266 -5.27 1.91 14.03
C GLU A 266 -5.34 1.85 12.51
N LYS A 267 -5.81 0.74 11.95
CA LYS A 267 -5.88 0.59 10.49
C LYS A 267 -6.92 1.56 9.92
N SER A 268 -6.70 2.09 8.71
CA SER A 268 -7.67 2.94 8.01
C SER A 268 -8.06 4.23 8.77
N SER A 269 -7.25 4.63 9.75
CA SER A 269 -7.44 5.87 10.51
C SER A 269 -6.66 7.05 9.91
N TYR A 270 -7.02 8.25 10.36
CA TYR A 270 -6.50 9.56 9.94
C TYR A 270 -6.76 9.88 8.46
N ASP A 271 -7.99 9.60 8.01
CA ASP A 271 -8.56 9.95 6.70
C ASP A 271 -8.73 11.47 6.55
N SER A 272 -7.61 12.13 6.27
CA SER A 272 -7.46 13.58 6.17
C SER A 272 -7.16 14.01 4.73
N LEU A 273 -7.49 15.27 4.44
CA LEU A 273 -7.20 15.90 3.15
C LEU A 273 -5.71 16.11 2.98
N PHE A 274 -5.00 16.54 4.02
CA PHE A 274 -3.54 16.58 4.03
C PHE A 274 -2.98 15.55 4.99
N LYS A 275 -2.03 14.76 4.49
CA LYS A 275 -1.32 13.76 5.29
C LYS A 275 0.12 13.63 4.86
N ALA A 276 1.00 13.45 5.83
CA ALA A 276 2.42 13.23 5.62
C ALA A 276 2.94 12.14 6.56
N VAL A 277 3.91 11.36 6.10
CA VAL A 277 4.55 10.31 6.90
C VAL A 277 6.04 10.24 6.61
N GLY A 278 6.81 10.02 7.67
CA GLY A 278 8.22 9.70 7.64
C GLY A 278 8.48 8.41 8.41
N ASN A 279 9.13 7.44 7.77
CA ASN A 279 9.58 6.20 8.40
C ASN A 279 11.11 6.12 8.30
N LEU A 280 11.74 5.69 9.39
CA LEU A 280 13.15 5.34 9.45
C LEU A 280 13.29 3.95 10.04
N GLU A 281 14.00 3.07 9.36
CA GLU A 281 14.21 1.70 9.81
C GLU A 281 15.67 1.28 9.62
N LEU A 282 16.26 0.73 10.67
CA LEU A 282 17.52 0.01 10.60
C LEU A 282 17.20 -1.46 10.41
N ARG A 283 17.64 -2.05 9.30
CA ARG A 283 17.48 -3.49 9.02
C ARG A 283 18.81 -4.21 9.14
N ILE A 284 18.76 -5.35 9.79
CA ILE A 284 19.85 -6.32 9.92
C ILE A 284 19.38 -7.61 9.30
N VAL A 285 20.11 -8.10 8.29
CA VAL A 285 19.81 -9.35 7.59
C VAL A 285 20.86 -10.38 8.00
N GLY A 286 20.44 -11.42 8.71
CA GLY A 286 21.33 -12.47 9.18
C GLY A 286 21.56 -13.56 8.12
N PRO A 287 22.23 -14.67 8.52
CA PRO A 287 22.61 -15.74 7.61
C PRO A 287 21.43 -16.62 7.18
N ALA A 288 21.59 -17.30 6.04
CA ALA A 288 20.62 -18.27 5.55
C ALA A 288 20.33 -19.38 6.57
N LEU A 289 19.05 -19.71 6.75
CA LEU A 289 18.58 -20.78 7.65
C LEU A 289 18.35 -22.07 6.86
N GLY A 290 19.45 -22.73 6.48
CA GLY A 290 19.43 -24.00 5.75
C GLY A 290 19.12 -23.90 4.25
N LEU A 291 18.38 -22.87 3.82
CA LEU A 291 18.16 -22.50 2.43
C LEU A 291 18.51 -21.02 2.25
N GLU A 292 19.23 -20.68 1.17
CA GLU A 292 19.56 -19.28 0.77
C GLU A 292 18.32 -18.37 0.69
N SER A 293 17.17 -19.00 0.47
CA SER A 293 15.87 -18.37 0.31
C SER A 293 15.20 -17.98 1.64
N ILE A 294 15.70 -18.50 2.78
CA ILE A 294 15.14 -18.31 4.12
C ILE A 294 16.13 -17.52 4.98
N LEU A 295 15.78 -16.28 5.33
CA LEU A 295 16.68 -15.40 6.07
C LEU A 295 16.01 -14.73 7.26
N PRO A 296 16.71 -14.64 8.41
CA PRO A 296 16.24 -13.88 9.55
C PRO A 296 16.52 -12.38 9.33
N TYR A 297 15.56 -11.57 9.76
CA TYR A 297 15.64 -10.12 9.78
C TYR A 297 15.44 -9.65 11.21
N LEU A 298 16.30 -8.75 11.66
CA LEU A 298 16.05 -7.91 12.83
C LEU A 298 15.92 -6.48 12.35
N TYR A 299 14.99 -5.74 12.92
CA TYR A 299 14.86 -4.32 12.58
C TYR A 299 14.44 -3.48 13.78
N GLY A 300 14.91 -2.24 13.79
CA GLY A 300 14.47 -1.18 14.69
C GLY A 300 13.92 -0.02 13.87
N PHE A 301 12.92 0.69 14.38
CA PHE A 301 12.25 1.73 13.62
C PHE A 301 11.85 2.95 14.44
N PHE A 302 11.66 4.06 13.73
CA PHE A 302 11.00 5.27 14.18
C PHE A 302 10.06 5.75 13.07
N ASP A 303 8.79 5.96 13.40
CA ASP A 303 7.77 6.45 12.49
C ASP A 303 7.17 7.76 13.02
N ALA A 304 6.91 8.70 12.13
CA ALA A 304 6.20 9.93 12.43
C ALA A 304 5.20 10.24 11.32
N GLY A 305 4.02 10.68 11.70
CA GLY A 305 2.93 11.04 10.81
C GLY A 305 2.34 12.39 11.20
N TYR A 306 1.84 13.11 10.21
CA TYR A 306 1.08 14.34 10.39
C TYR A 306 -0.19 14.25 9.55
N TYR A 307 -1.30 14.68 10.14
CA TYR A 307 -2.58 14.84 9.45
C TYR A 307 -3.08 16.25 9.66
N ASP A 308 -3.85 16.74 8.69
CA ASP A 308 -4.55 18.01 8.74
C ASP A 308 -5.82 17.95 7.89
N SER A 309 -6.88 18.52 8.45
CA SER A 309 -8.17 18.76 7.84
C SER A 309 -8.95 17.48 7.52
N PHE A 310 -9.98 17.19 8.33
CA PHE A 310 -10.86 16.05 8.09
C PHE A 310 -12.04 16.43 7.22
N TYR A 311 -12.07 15.82 6.03
CA TYR A 311 -13.05 16.13 5.01
C TYR A 311 -14.48 15.98 5.53
N GLY A 312 -15.29 17.03 5.33
CA GLY A 312 -16.71 17.06 5.68
C GLY A 312 -17.04 16.89 7.17
N SER A 313 -16.04 16.79 8.04
CA SER A 313 -16.27 16.61 9.48
C SER A 313 -16.86 17.86 10.11
N THR A 314 -17.90 17.67 10.94
CA THR A 314 -18.62 18.77 11.60
C THR A 314 -17.74 19.57 12.57
N SER A 315 -16.98 18.88 13.43
CA SER A 315 -16.21 19.53 14.50
C SER A 315 -14.71 19.46 14.31
N PHE A 316 -14.23 18.69 13.34
CA PHE A 316 -12.80 18.46 13.12
C PHE A 316 -12.35 18.80 11.69
N ALA A 317 -13.12 19.64 10.98
CA ALA A 317 -12.79 20.10 9.62
C ALA A 317 -11.36 20.68 9.50
N ASP A 318 -10.88 21.36 10.54
CA ASP A 318 -9.57 22.02 10.60
C ASP A 318 -8.60 21.33 11.60
N GLU A 319 -8.93 20.12 12.05
CA GLU A 319 -8.09 19.43 13.05
C GLU A 319 -6.78 18.95 12.42
N ALA A 320 -5.68 19.17 13.14
CA ALA A 320 -4.36 18.72 12.73
C ALA A 320 -3.56 18.17 13.91
N GLY A 321 -2.73 17.16 13.66
CA GLY A 321 -2.00 16.50 14.72
C GLY A 321 -0.81 15.67 14.25
N LEU A 322 0.02 15.29 15.23
CA LEU A 322 1.18 14.45 15.03
C LEU A 322 0.96 13.10 15.70
N ILE A 323 1.33 12.03 15.00
CA ILE A 323 1.39 10.67 15.53
C ILE A 323 2.81 10.15 15.39
N MET A 324 3.31 9.42 16.39
CA MET A 324 4.69 8.93 16.37
C MET A 324 4.82 7.60 17.10
N SER A 325 5.68 6.74 16.58
CA SER A 325 6.00 5.47 17.22
C SER A 325 7.45 5.07 17.04
N SER A 326 7.94 4.23 17.94
CA SER A 326 9.26 3.63 17.85
C SER A 326 9.23 2.21 18.38
N GLY A 327 10.08 1.34 17.85
CA GLY A 327 10.11 -0.05 18.27
C GLY A 327 11.05 -0.91 17.44
N GLY A 328 10.77 -2.20 17.43
CA GLY A 328 11.54 -3.15 16.66
C GLY A 328 10.78 -4.44 16.38
N GLY A 329 11.42 -5.33 15.66
CA GLY A 329 10.84 -6.61 15.33
C GLY A 329 11.85 -7.62 14.83
N PHE A 330 11.36 -8.84 14.73
CA PHE A 330 12.04 -9.96 14.13
C PHE A 330 11.15 -10.56 13.06
N ALA A 331 11.75 -10.97 11.95
CA ALA A 331 11.03 -11.64 10.90
C ALA A 331 11.89 -12.68 10.18
N ILE A 332 11.24 -13.55 9.44
CA ILE A 332 11.86 -14.53 8.56
C ILE A 332 11.33 -14.25 7.16
N GLY A 333 12.24 -13.91 6.23
CA GLY A 333 11.95 -13.88 4.81
C GLY A 333 11.91 -15.31 4.26
N LEU A 334 10.95 -15.57 3.37
CA LEU A 334 10.67 -16.87 2.78
C LEU A 334 10.65 -16.72 1.25
N PHE A 335 11.60 -17.36 0.57
CA PHE A 335 11.61 -17.49 -0.90
C PHE A 335 11.56 -16.16 -1.66
N ASP A 336 12.08 -15.10 -1.06
CA ASP A 336 12.10 -13.74 -1.62
C ASP A 336 10.75 -13.07 -1.89
N PHE A 337 9.64 -13.81 -1.77
CA PHE A 337 8.28 -13.31 -2.02
C PHE A 337 7.45 -13.15 -0.74
N ALA A 338 7.89 -13.65 0.42
CA ALA A 338 7.11 -13.55 1.65
C ALA A 338 7.97 -13.23 2.88
N GLN A 339 7.36 -12.62 3.89
CA GLN A 339 7.97 -12.36 5.18
C GLN A 339 6.97 -12.60 6.30
N ILE A 340 7.37 -13.34 7.33
CA ILE A 340 6.58 -13.63 8.53
C ILE A 340 7.34 -13.13 9.76
N GLY A 341 6.68 -12.46 10.70
CA GLY A 341 7.37 -11.93 11.87
C GLY A 341 6.50 -11.32 12.94
N PHE A 342 7.17 -10.75 13.93
CA PHE A 342 6.58 -10.03 15.04
C PHE A 342 7.18 -8.63 15.12
N VAL A 343 6.33 -7.66 15.42
CA VAL A 343 6.72 -6.28 15.70
C VAL A 343 6.15 -5.86 17.03
N GLY A 344 6.90 -5.07 17.78
CA GLY A 344 6.41 -4.40 18.98
C GLY A 344 7.07 -3.04 19.15
N GLY A 345 6.40 -2.17 19.91
CA GLY A 345 6.89 -0.81 20.10
C GLY A 345 6.03 0.01 21.04
N TYR A 346 6.32 1.31 21.05
CA TYR A 346 5.67 2.32 21.85
C TYR A 346 5.11 3.44 20.97
N LYS A 347 3.92 3.94 21.30
CA LYS A 347 3.41 5.23 20.81
C LYS A 347 4.09 6.33 21.62
N LEU A 348 4.63 7.33 20.93
CA LEU A 348 5.42 8.41 21.55
C LEU A 348 4.60 9.67 21.78
N VAL A 349 3.41 9.74 21.17
CA VAL A 349 2.46 10.85 21.30
C VAL A 349 1.11 10.27 21.70
N GLU A 350 0.50 10.87 22.73
CA GLU A 350 -0.89 10.62 23.08
C GLU A 350 -1.77 11.19 21.97
N ASP A 351 -2.61 10.34 21.39
CA ASP A 351 -3.64 10.76 20.45
C ASP A 351 -4.99 10.38 21.04
N SER A 352 -5.89 11.35 21.03
CA SER A 352 -7.25 11.23 21.56
C SER A 352 -8.30 11.04 20.45
N LEU A 353 -7.92 11.19 19.18
CA LEU A 353 -8.85 11.19 18.05
C LEU A 353 -9.29 9.78 17.62
N TYR A 354 -8.47 8.75 17.85
CA TYR A 354 -8.77 7.37 17.47
C TYR A 354 -8.57 6.37 18.63
N GLY A 355 -9.55 6.31 19.52
CA GLY A 355 -9.76 5.18 20.45
C GLY A 355 -8.79 5.06 21.63
N ILE A 356 -8.87 3.94 22.36
CA ILE A 356 -8.15 3.72 23.62
C ILE A 356 -6.64 3.82 23.39
N HIS A 357 -6.01 4.79 24.06
CA HIS A 357 -4.56 4.95 24.03
C HIS A 357 -3.88 3.80 24.80
N GLU A 358 -3.50 2.75 24.07
CA GLU A 358 -2.50 1.80 24.53
C GLU A 358 -1.10 2.31 24.14
N PRO A 359 -0.23 2.66 25.11
CA PRO A 359 1.09 3.21 24.82
C PRO A 359 2.03 2.18 24.21
N THR A 360 1.70 0.89 24.33
CA THR A 360 2.45 -0.23 23.76
C THR A 360 1.61 -0.95 22.71
N PHE A 361 2.28 -1.59 21.75
CA PHE A 361 1.62 -2.45 20.78
C PHE A 361 2.48 -3.66 20.44
N VAL A 362 1.83 -4.75 20.07
CA VAL A 362 2.45 -5.96 19.52
C VAL A 362 1.59 -6.44 18.36
N SER A 363 2.22 -6.82 17.25
CA SER A 363 1.52 -7.33 16.09
C SER A 363 2.32 -8.46 15.43
N PHE A 364 1.58 -9.45 14.94
CA PHE A 364 2.09 -10.47 14.04
C PHE A 364 1.93 -9.98 12.61
N LYS A 365 2.99 -10.08 11.81
CA LYS A 365 3.03 -9.59 10.43
C LYS A 365 3.26 -10.75 9.47
N PHE A 366 2.43 -10.78 8.43
CA PHE A 366 2.63 -11.57 7.24
C PHE A 366 2.59 -10.62 6.04
N MET A 367 3.71 -10.51 5.32
CA MET A 367 3.83 -9.68 4.13
C MET A 367 4.15 -10.55 2.92
N LEU A 368 3.61 -10.15 1.79
CA LEU A 368 3.96 -10.71 0.50
C LEU A 368 4.59 -9.62 -0.37
N HIS A 369 5.58 -10.00 -1.16
CA HIS A 369 6.32 -9.19 -2.10
C HIS A 369 6.05 -9.81 -3.48
N PHE A 370 5.24 -9.15 -4.30
CA PHE A 370 4.98 -9.53 -5.69
C PHE A 370 5.36 -8.38 -6.60
#